data_AF-A0A1Y1MBU3-F1
#
_entry.id   AF-A0A1Y1MBU3-F1
#
_cell.length_a   1.000
_cell.length_b   1.000
_cell.length_c   1.000
_cell.angle_alpha   90.00
_cell.angle_beta   90.00
_cell.angle_gamma   90.00
#
_symmetry.space_group_name_H-M   'P 1'
#
loop_
_entity.id
_entity.type
_entity.pdbx_description
1 polymer ?
#
loop_
_entity_poly.entity_id
_entity_poly.type
_entity_poly.pdbx_seq_one_letter_code
_entity_poly.pdbx_strand_id
1 'polypeptide(L)'
;MYFLFTVFILHQIFGEYFYHVVLTNYVYPRKAISNIHKMLKPKGDMFVNVISYQYLFDIYEQLLNTQKWHPYVHDYKSRMSPFQNGKNYKHDFENVLGDLGFIISHCIEERKVFPTSRDNFEGLMKAINYVDVPKHLEDEFASEQCNVMRSTDKVFIDEYGEEQYHWQYTLLTAHAFKR
;
A
#
# COMPACT_ATOMS: atom_id res chain seq x y z
N MET A 1 -11.57 11.21 8.63
CA MET A 1 -10.34 11.36 9.45
C MET A 1 -9.32 10.39 8.87
N TYR A 2 -8.28 10.88 8.21
CA TYR A 2 -7.33 10.05 7.47
C TYR A 2 -6.45 9.24 8.43
N PHE A 3 -6.70 7.95 8.58
CA PHE A 3 -5.74 7.03 9.18
C PHE A 3 -4.60 6.79 8.16
N LEU A 4 -3.66 7.73 8.13
CA LEU A 4 -2.37 7.57 7.47
C LEU A 4 -1.48 6.72 8.38
N PHE A 5 -1.39 5.41 8.11
CA PHE A 5 -0.40 4.55 8.76
C PHE A 5 0.99 4.96 8.26
N THR A 6 1.61 5.88 9.00
CA THR A 6 3.05 6.14 8.94
C THR A 6 3.66 5.36 10.09
N VAL A 7 4.18 4.17 9.83
CA VAL A 7 4.99 3.49 10.84
C VAL A 7 6.42 3.96 10.63
N PHE A 8 6.85 4.90 11.48
CA PHE A 8 8.27 5.16 11.71
C PHE A 8 8.77 4.11 12.70
N ILE A 9 9.53 3.13 12.24
CA ILE A 9 10.28 2.27 13.15
C ILE A 9 11.70 2.83 13.21
N LEU A 10 12.03 3.45 14.34
CA LEU A 10 13.41 3.78 14.71
C LEU A 10 14.08 2.50 15.18
N HIS A 11 14.92 1.92 14.33
CA HIS A 11 15.83 0.87 14.77
C HIS A 11 17.16 1.51 15.19
N GLN A 12 17.51 1.38 16.47
CA GLN A 12 18.87 1.63 16.93
C GLN A 12 19.64 0.32 16.81
N ILE A 13 20.38 0.16 15.72
CA ILE A 13 21.28 -0.97 15.51
C ILE A 13 22.69 -0.38 15.36
N PHE A 14 23.61 -0.77 16.24
CA PHE A 14 25.01 -0.29 16.31
C PHE A 14 25.25 1.22 16.53
N GLY A 15 24.33 1.93 17.19
CA GLY A 15 24.54 3.35 17.54
C GLY A 15 24.26 4.34 16.40
N GLU A 16 23.82 3.86 15.25
CA GLU A 16 23.30 4.66 14.13
C GLU A 16 21.76 4.59 14.12
N TYR A 17 21.10 5.73 13.87
CA TYR A 17 19.63 5.81 13.82
C TYR A 17 19.16 5.49 12.41
N PHE A 18 18.56 4.32 12.21
CA PHE A 18 17.92 3.97 10.94
C PHE A 18 16.46 4.40 10.94
N TYR A 19 16.08 5.18 9.94
CA TYR A 19 14.67 5.50 9.68
C TYR A 19 14.08 4.43 8.77
N HIS A 20 13.37 3.46 9.34
CA HIS A 20 12.51 2.56 8.55
C HIS A 20 11.15 3.22 8.39
N VAL A 21 10.83 3.64 7.18
CA VAL A 21 9.55 4.29 6.87
C VAL A 21 8.74 3.39 5.96
N VAL A 22 7.58 2.96 6.45
CA VAL A 22 6.57 2.32 5.59
C VAL A 22 5.60 3.41 5.14
N LEU A 23 5.70 3.82 3.89
CA LEU A 23 4.73 4.73 3.26
C LEU A 23 3.62 3.86 2.67
N THR A 24 2.65 3.51 3.50
CA THR A 24 1.40 2.96 3.00
C THR A 24 0.50 4.12 2.57
N ASN A 25 0.15 4.16 1.28
CA ASN A 25 -1.00 4.91 0.78
C ASN A 25 -0.97 6.44 0.96
N TYR A 26 0.21 7.03 0.81
CA TYR A 26 0.29 8.46 0.57
C TYR A 26 -0.14 8.77 -0.86
N VAL A 27 -1.13 9.65 -0.99
CA VAL A 27 -1.37 10.41 -2.23
C VAL A 27 -0.14 11.27 -2.59
N TYR A 28 0.73 11.56 -1.60
CA TYR A 28 1.90 12.43 -1.75
C TYR A 28 3.21 11.85 -1.17
N PRO A 29 3.69 10.69 -1.64
CA PRO A 29 4.90 10.05 -1.10
C PRO A 29 6.12 10.99 -1.25
N ARG A 30 6.16 11.77 -2.33
CA ARG A 30 7.19 12.79 -2.59
C ARG A 30 7.34 13.82 -1.46
N LYS A 31 6.24 14.27 -0.84
CA LYS A 31 6.30 15.28 0.23
C LYS A 31 6.89 14.68 1.52
N ALA A 32 6.48 13.47 1.88
CA ALA A 32 7.03 12.75 3.03
C ALA A 32 8.53 12.50 2.86
N ILE A 33 8.94 12.00 1.69
CA ILE A 33 10.34 11.74 1.34
C ILE A 33 11.16 13.03 1.33
N SER A 34 10.61 14.14 0.83
CA SER A 34 11.25 15.46 0.88
C SER A 34 11.49 15.94 2.32
N ASN A 35 10.55 15.68 3.22
CA ASN A 35 10.72 16.02 4.63
C ASN A 35 11.80 15.16 5.28
N ILE A 36 11.83 13.86 5.00
CA ILE A 36 12.90 12.96 5.47
C ILE A 36 14.26 13.47 4.98
N HIS A 37 14.39 13.80 3.69
CA HIS A 37 15.62 14.38 3.14
C HIS A 37 16.08 15.63 3.90
N LYS A 38 15.15 16.52 4.27
CA LYS A 38 15.48 17.73 5.05
C LYS A 38 15.96 17.40 6.47
N MET A 39 15.39 16.36 7.09
CA MET A 39 15.73 15.94 8.46
C MET A 39 17.06 15.17 8.53
N LEU A 40 17.46 14.48 7.47
CA LEU A 40 18.72 13.75 7.44
C LEU A 40 19.92 14.70 7.48
N LYS A 41 20.93 14.33 8.29
CA LYS A 41 22.26 14.94 8.24
C LYS A 41 22.97 14.57 6.93
N PRO A 42 24.00 15.30 6.50
CA PRO A 42 24.85 14.86 5.39
C PRO A 42 25.35 13.43 5.63
N LYS A 43 25.34 12.59 4.59
CA LYS A 43 25.61 11.13 4.65
C LYS A 43 24.62 10.30 5.46
N GLY A 44 23.55 10.87 5.99
CA GLY A 44 22.46 10.10 6.60
C GLY A 44 21.70 9.31 5.55
N ASP A 45 21.22 8.13 5.92
CA ASP A 45 20.48 7.23 5.03
C ASP A 45 18.99 7.13 5.36
N MET A 46 18.26 6.52 4.44
CA MET A 46 16.86 6.19 4.54
C MET A 46 16.66 4.80 3.95
N PHE A 47 15.96 3.96 4.72
CA PHE A 47 15.42 2.70 4.23
C PHE A 47 13.89 2.82 4.19
N VAL A 48 13.31 2.68 3.00
CA VAL A 48 11.89 2.97 2.78
C VAL A 48 11.20 1.84 2.03
N ASN A 49 10.00 1.53 2.49
CA ASN A 49 9.07 0.59 1.88
C ASN A 49 7.83 1.36 1.39
N VAL A 50 7.46 1.20 0.12
CA VAL A 50 6.31 1.87 -0.50
C VAL A 50 5.44 0.85 -1.21
N ILE A 51 4.14 0.82 -0.92
CA ILE A 51 3.19 0.03 -1.70
C ILE A 51 2.90 0.82 -2.98
N SER A 52 3.41 0.33 -4.12
CA SER A 52 3.22 0.98 -5.43
C SER A 52 1.93 0.55 -6.12
N TYR A 53 1.47 -0.66 -5.85
CA TYR A 53 0.21 -1.20 -6.34
C TYR A 53 -0.49 -2.00 -5.25
N GLN A 54 -1.80 -1.83 -5.11
CA GLN A 54 -2.65 -2.59 -4.19
C GLN A 54 -3.94 -3.00 -4.88
N TYR A 55 -4.30 -4.29 -4.79
CA TYR A 55 -5.51 -4.82 -5.43
C TYR A 55 -6.83 -4.26 -4.83
N LEU A 56 -6.77 -3.59 -3.68
CA LEU A 56 -7.92 -2.90 -3.08
C LEU A 56 -8.62 -1.95 -4.05
N PHE A 57 -7.84 -1.24 -4.86
CA PHE A 57 -8.37 -0.24 -5.78
C PHE A 57 -9.08 -0.89 -6.97
N ASP A 58 -8.66 -2.08 -7.39
CA ASP A 58 -9.38 -2.91 -8.36
C ASP A 58 -10.72 -3.41 -7.76
N ILE A 59 -10.74 -3.76 -6.47
CA ILE A 59 -11.99 -4.11 -5.77
C ILE A 59 -12.96 -2.93 -5.77
N TYR A 60 -12.49 -1.72 -5.43
CA TYR A 60 -13.34 -0.52 -5.49
C TYR A 60 -13.84 -0.22 -6.90
N GLU A 61 -13.01 -0.43 -7.92
CA GLU A 61 -13.42 -0.26 -9.32
C GLU A 61 -14.58 -1.20 -9.69
N GLN A 62 -14.55 -2.45 -9.23
CA GLN A 62 -15.66 -3.38 -9.43
C GLN A 62 -16.92 -2.94 -8.69
N LEU A 63 -16.77 -2.48 -7.44
CA LEU A 63 -17.88 -2.01 -6.61
C LEU A 63 -18.55 -0.73 -7.13
N LEU A 64 -17.89 0.06 -7.98
CA LEU A 64 -18.51 1.21 -8.65
C LEU A 64 -19.75 0.80 -9.45
N ASN A 65 -19.77 -0.40 -10.01
CA ASN A 65 -20.88 -0.88 -10.82
C ASN A 65 -22.08 -1.33 -9.97
N THR A 66 -21.91 -1.43 -8.65
CA THR A 66 -22.97 -1.80 -7.72
C THR A 66 -23.66 -0.55 -7.19
N GLN A 67 -24.94 -0.37 -7.53
CA GLN A 67 -25.71 0.83 -7.16
C GLN A 67 -25.67 1.15 -5.66
N LYS A 68 -25.66 0.12 -4.81
CA LYS A 68 -25.58 0.26 -3.35
C LYS A 68 -24.24 0.86 -2.89
N TRP A 69 -23.13 0.44 -3.49
CA TRP A 69 -21.79 0.79 -3.03
C TRP A 69 -21.19 1.99 -3.75
N HIS A 70 -21.67 2.31 -4.96
CA HIS A 70 -21.24 3.46 -5.74
C HIS A 70 -21.11 4.76 -4.93
N PRO A 71 -22.08 5.17 -4.09
CA PRO A 71 -21.96 6.42 -3.31
C PRO A 71 -20.77 6.45 -2.35
N TYR A 72 -20.25 5.29 -1.91
CA TYR A 72 -19.12 5.21 -0.99
C TYR A 72 -17.79 5.08 -1.71
N VAL A 73 -17.77 4.47 -2.90
CA VAL A 73 -16.52 4.22 -3.64
C VAL A 73 -16.27 5.19 -4.80
N HIS A 74 -17.22 6.05 -5.18
CA HIS A 74 -17.13 6.92 -6.36
C HIS A 74 -15.84 7.76 -6.47
N ASP A 75 -15.25 8.15 -5.34
CA ASP A 75 -14.07 9.00 -5.27
C ASP A 75 -12.78 8.24 -4.89
N TYR A 76 -12.79 6.89 -4.93
CA TYR A 76 -11.66 6.05 -4.50
C TYR A 76 -10.35 6.42 -5.19
N LYS A 77 -10.41 6.90 -6.45
CA LYS A 77 -9.24 7.32 -7.23
C LYS A 77 -8.47 8.47 -6.58
N SER A 78 -9.13 9.30 -5.78
CA SER A 78 -8.48 10.35 -5.00
C SER A 78 -7.59 9.82 -3.86
N ARG A 79 -7.76 8.54 -3.48
CA ARG A 79 -7.00 7.84 -2.45
C ARG A 79 -5.87 6.99 -3.03
N MET A 80 -5.83 6.81 -4.35
CA MET A 80 -4.81 6.01 -5.01
C MET A 80 -3.44 6.66 -4.90
N SER A 81 -2.43 5.83 -4.69
CA SER A 81 -1.03 6.23 -4.86
C SER A 81 -0.80 6.72 -6.30
N PRO A 82 0.01 7.76 -6.54
CA PRO A 82 0.43 8.15 -7.90
C PRO A 82 1.06 6.99 -8.68
N PHE A 83 1.65 6.03 -7.96
CA PHE A 83 2.24 4.85 -8.56
C PHE A 83 1.22 3.80 -8.99
N GLN A 84 -0.02 3.80 -8.48
CA GLN A 84 -0.98 2.69 -8.63
C GLN A 84 -1.26 2.26 -10.08
N ASN A 85 -1.22 3.20 -11.02
CA ASN A 85 -1.44 2.95 -12.46
C ASN A 85 -0.14 2.98 -13.29
N GLY A 86 1.00 3.03 -12.62
CA GLY A 86 2.32 3.05 -13.24
C GLY A 86 2.63 1.75 -13.98
N LYS A 87 3.49 1.84 -15.00
CA LYS A 87 3.99 0.67 -15.73
C LYS A 87 5.35 0.19 -15.23
N ASN A 88 6.10 1.08 -14.58
CA ASN A 88 7.45 0.80 -14.08
C ASN A 88 7.62 1.50 -12.72
N TYR A 89 7.05 0.89 -11.68
CA TYR A 89 6.98 1.48 -10.35
C TYR A 89 8.37 1.78 -9.79
N LYS A 90 9.32 0.86 -9.99
CA LYS A 90 10.71 1.05 -9.59
C LYS A 90 11.31 2.32 -10.20
N HIS A 91 11.25 2.46 -11.52
CA HIS A 91 11.85 3.60 -12.21
C HIS A 91 11.22 4.93 -11.78
N ASP A 92 9.90 4.97 -11.67
CA ASP A 92 9.17 6.17 -11.23
C ASP A 92 9.59 6.56 -9.80
N PHE A 93 9.83 5.59 -8.93
CA PHE A 93 10.28 5.82 -7.57
C PHE A 93 11.74 6.26 -7.49
N GLU A 94 12.63 5.64 -8.27
CA GLU A 94 14.02 6.07 -8.40
C GLU A 94 14.12 7.52 -8.87
N ASN A 95 13.30 7.92 -9.85
CA ASN A 95 13.22 9.32 -10.30
C ASN A 95 12.82 10.26 -9.17
N VAL A 96 11.80 9.90 -8.37
CA VAL A 96 11.39 10.70 -7.19
C VAL A 96 12.52 10.87 -6.19
N LEU A 97 13.27 9.80 -5.89
CA LEU A 97 14.40 9.84 -4.97
C LEU A 97 15.54 10.72 -5.52
N GLY A 98 15.89 10.53 -6.79
CA GLY A 98 16.93 11.30 -7.48
C GLY A 98 16.63 12.79 -7.54
N ASP A 99 15.39 13.16 -7.91
CA ASP A 99 14.92 14.55 -7.96
C ASP A 99 14.99 15.26 -6.60
N LEU A 100 14.85 14.50 -5.51
CA LEU A 100 14.95 15.02 -4.15
C LEU A 100 16.40 15.11 -3.63
N GLY A 101 17.38 14.65 -4.41
CA GLY A 101 18.80 14.75 -4.10
C GLY A 101 19.39 13.55 -3.37
N PHE A 102 18.62 12.46 -3.24
CA PHE A 102 19.16 11.21 -2.71
C PHE A 102 20.09 10.53 -3.71
N ILE A 103 21.09 9.82 -3.19
CA ILE A 103 21.85 8.82 -3.94
C ILE A 103 21.27 7.46 -3.60
N ILE A 104 20.78 6.77 -4.63
CA ILE A 104 20.11 5.48 -4.49
C ILE A 104 21.19 4.39 -4.53
N SER A 105 21.29 3.62 -3.45
CA SER A 105 22.21 2.48 -3.39
C SER A 105 21.54 1.17 -3.79
N HIS A 106 20.26 1.04 -3.47
CA HIS A 106 19.47 -0.15 -3.74
C HIS A 106 18.00 0.24 -3.91
N CYS A 107 17.34 -0.32 -4.93
CA CYS A 107 15.90 -0.20 -5.12
C CYS A 107 15.40 -1.47 -5.82
N ILE A 108 14.44 -2.14 -5.19
CA ILE A 108 13.80 -3.34 -5.74
C ILE A 108 12.30 -3.18 -5.78
N GLU A 109 11.69 -3.88 -6.73
CA GLU A 109 10.25 -4.02 -6.88
C GLU A 109 9.90 -5.49 -6.70
N GLU A 110 8.98 -5.77 -5.80
CA GLU A 110 8.53 -7.13 -5.51
C GLU A 110 7.01 -7.19 -5.61
N ARG A 111 6.52 -8.04 -6.52
CA ARG A 111 5.12 -8.43 -6.52
C ARG A 111 4.92 -9.48 -5.43
N LYS A 112 4.10 -9.17 -4.44
CA LYS A 112 3.80 -10.04 -3.31
C LYS A 112 2.37 -10.55 -3.44
N VAL A 113 2.19 -11.80 -3.04
CA VAL A 113 0.88 -12.41 -2.82
C VAL A 113 0.89 -12.96 -1.40
N PHE A 114 -0.12 -12.59 -0.63
CA PHE A 114 -0.34 -13.11 0.71
C PHE A 114 -1.61 -13.97 0.71
N PRO A 115 -1.48 -15.31 0.74
CA PRO A 115 -2.62 -16.19 0.87
C PRO A 115 -3.19 -16.10 2.29
N THR A 116 -4.51 -16.01 2.42
CA THR A 116 -5.18 -15.94 3.72
C THR A 116 -6.61 -16.47 3.66
N SER A 117 -7.16 -16.86 4.81
CA SER A 117 -8.55 -17.29 4.90
C SER A 117 -9.52 -16.14 4.62
N ARG A 118 -10.77 -16.46 4.27
CA ARG A 118 -11.84 -15.48 4.10
C ARG A 118 -11.97 -14.54 5.30
N ASP A 119 -11.98 -15.09 6.52
CA ASP A 119 -12.18 -14.31 7.75
C ASP A 119 -11.03 -13.32 8.00
N ASN A 120 -9.79 -13.75 7.75
CA ASN A 120 -8.63 -12.87 7.86
C ASN A 120 -8.63 -11.79 6.77
N PHE A 121 -9.06 -12.14 5.56
CA PHE A 121 -9.21 -11.18 4.46
C PHE A 121 -10.28 -10.14 4.80
N GLU A 122 -11.42 -10.56 5.33
CA GLU A 122 -12.51 -9.67 5.76
C GLU A 122 -12.03 -8.72 6.87
N GLY A 123 -11.33 -9.25 7.87
CA GLY A 123 -10.70 -8.44 8.92
C GLY A 123 -9.69 -7.42 8.38
N LEU A 124 -8.90 -7.83 7.38
CA LEU A 124 -7.97 -6.94 6.68
C LEU A 124 -8.72 -5.80 5.97
N MET A 125 -9.79 -6.11 5.24
CA MET A 125 -10.59 -5.11 4.52
C MET A 125 -11.18 -4.05 5.45
N LYS A 126 -11.66 -4.46 6.63
CA LYS A 126 -12.13 -3.53 7.67
C LYS A 126 -11.00 -2.64 8.19
N ALA A 127 -9.81 -3.20 8.38
CA ALA A 127 -8.67 -2.49 8.94
C ALA A 127 -8.04 -1.45 7.99
N ILE A 128 -8.07 -1.68 6.67
CA ILE A 128 -7.33 -0.86 5.68
C ILE A 128 -8.23 -0.02 4.76
N ASN A 129 -9.54 0.04 5.02
CA ASN A 129 -10.50 0.69 4.13
C ASN A 129 -10.19 2.20 3.91
N TYR A 130 -10.18 2.65 2.66
CA TYR A 130 -9.90 4.05 2.29
C TYR A 130 -11.14 4.90 1.99
N VAL A 131 -12.32 4.28 2.06
CA VAL A 131 -13.61 4.94 1.80
C VAL A 131 -14.41 5.12 3.08
N ASP A 132 -15.21 6.18 3.12
CA ASP A 132 -16.00 6.55 4.29
C ASP A 132 -17.35 5.79 4.29
N VAL A 133 -17.31 4.51 4.65
CA VAL A 133 -18.51 3.66 4.81
C VAL A 133 -19.07 3.80 6.23
N PRO A 134 -20.39 4.02 6.41
CA PRO A 134 -21.00 4.04 7.73
C PRO A 134 -20.73 2.77 8.53
N LYS A 135 -20.42 2.89 9.83
CA LYS A 135 -20.04 1.76 10.68
C LYS A 135 -21.04 0.59 10.67
N HIS A 136 -22.34 0.87 10.59
CA HIS A 136 -23.37 -0.17 10.53
C HIS A 136 -23.39 -0.97 9.22
N LEU A 137 -22.66 -0.52 8.19
CA LEU A 137 -22.49 -1.20 6.91
C LEU A 137 -21.08 -1.80 6.75
N GLU A 138 -20.18 -1.63 7.73
CA GLU A 138 -18.78 -2.05 7.63
C GLU A 138 -18.64 -3.56 7.38
N ASP A 139 -19.38 -4.37 8.14
CA ASP A 139 -19.40 -5.82 7.98
C ASP A 139 -19.93 -6.24 6.61
N GLU A 140 -21.01 -5.61 6.16
CA GLU A 140 -21.61 -5.90 4.86
C GLU A 140 -20.69 -5.49 3.71
N PHE A 141 -20.04 -4.33 3.83
CA PHE A 141 -19.10 -3.83 2.83
C PHE A 141 -17.87 -4.73 2.72
N ALA A 142 -17.28 -5.14 3.85
CA ALA A 142 -16.14 -6.06 3.85
C ALA A 142 -16.51 -7.42 3.25
N SER A 143 -17.70 -7.94 3.58
CA SER A 143 -18.21 -9.17 2.96
C SER A 143 -18.38 -9.02 1.45
N GLU A 144 -18.84 -7.87 0.97
CA GLU A 144 -18.92 -7.62 -0.47
C GLU A 144 -17.54 -7.56 -1.14
N GLN A 145 -16.53 -6.98 -0.49
CA GLN A 145 -15.15 -7.01 -0.99
C GLN A 145 -14.62 -8.45 -1.09
N CYS A 146 -14.98 -9.33 -0.14
CA CYS A 146 -14.70 -10.77 -0.24
C CYS A 146 -15.43 -11.40 -1.45
N ASN A 147 -16.70 -11.05 -1.69
CA ASN A 147 -17.46 -11.57 -2.83
C ASN A 147 -16.84 -11.16 -4.17
N VAL A 148 -16.37 -9.91 -4.27
CA VAL A 148 -15.63 -9.40 -5.44
C VAL A 148 -14.38 -10.25 -5.68
N MET A 149 -13.55 -10.46 -4.64
CA MET A 149 -12.36 -11.33 -4.75
C MET A 149 -12.72 -12.74 -5.22
N ARG A 150 -13.77 -13.34 -4.66
CA ARG A 150 -14.26 -14.68 -5.04
C ARG A 150 -14.74 -14.78 -6.49
N SER A 151 -15.21 -13.67 -7.07
CA SER A 151 -15.61 -13.60 -8.47
C SER A 151 -14.43 -13.46 -9.46
N THR A 152 -13.21 -13.36 -8.94
CA THR A 152 -11.98 -13.20 -9.73
C THR A 152 -11.11 -14.46 -9.70
N ASP A 153 -9.97 -14.44 -10.39
CA ASP A 153 -8.95 -15.50 -10.36
C ASP A 153 -8.03 -15.42 -9.13
N LYS A 154 -8.46 -14.76 -8.05
CA LYS A 154 -7.66 -14.51 -6.83
C LYS A 154 -8.06 -15.36 -5.63
N VAL A 155 -9.03 -16.25 -5.77
CA VAL A 155 -9.38 -17.22 -4.73
C VAL A 155 -9.04 -18.62 -5.23
N PHE A 156 -8.26 -19.35 -4.42
CA PHE A 156 -7.76 -20.68 -4.74
C PHE A 156 -8.20 -21.66 -3.68
N ILE A 157 -8.29 -22.93 -4.05
CA ILE A 157 -8.47 -24.02 -3.09
C ILE A 157 -7.09 -24.62 -2.82
N ASP A 158 -6.70 -24.70 -1.56
CA ASP A 158 -5.42 -25.31 -1.17
C ASP A 158 -5.50 -26.84 -1.12
N GLU A 159 -4.38 -27.47 -0.75
CA GLU A 159 -4.26 -28.93 -0.66
C GLU A 159 -5.19 -29.56 0.41
N TYR A 160 -5.72 -28.76 1.33
CA TYR A 160 -6.65 -29.19 2.38
C TYR A 160 -8.12 -28.98 2.00
N GLY A 161 -8.38 -28.38 0.83
CA GLY A 161 -9.73 -28.05 0.38
C GLY A 161 -10.25 -26.70 0.88
N GLU A 162 -9.38 -25.87 1.47
CA GLU A 162 -9.76 -24.59 2.06
C GLU A 162 -9.61 -23.43 1.05
N GLU A 163 -10.53 -22.47 1.12
CA GLU A 163 -10.46 -21.25 0.29
C GLU A 163 -9.37 -20.30 0.78
N GLN A 164 -8.44 -19.99 -0.12
CA GLN A 164 -7.34 -19.04 0.07
C GLN A 164 -7.56 -17.79 -0.79
N TYR A 165 -7.71 -16.65 -0.13
CA TYR A 165 -7.80 -15.33 -0.74
C TYR A 165 -6.37 -14.81 -0.95
N HIS A 166 -5.96 -14.68 -2.21
CA HIS A 166 -4.61 -14.24 -2.57
C HIS A 166 -4.54 -12.72 -2.63
N TRP A 167 -4.19 -12.09 -1.51
CA TRP A 167 -4.03 -10.65 -1.44
C TRP A 167 -2.77 -10.18 -2.18
N GLN A 168 -2.97 -9.44 -3.27
CA GLN A 168 -1.88 -9.00 -4.14
C GLN A 168 -1.54 -7.52 -3.94
N TYR A 169 -0.24 -7.23 -3.84
CA TYR A 169 0.30 -5.89 -3.83
C TYR A 169 1.73 -5.88 -4.41
N THR A 170 2.18 -4.71 -4.85
CA THR A 170 3.58 -4.50 -5.26
C THR A 170 4.26 -3.62 -4.22
N LEU A 171 5.38 -4.10 -3.69
CA LEU A 171 6.21 -3.41 -2.72
C LEU A 171 7.48 -2.90 -3.40
N LEU A 172 7.78 -1.63 -3.20
CA LEU A 172 9.06 -1.03 -3.51
C LEU A 172 9.88 -0.90 -2.23
N THR A 173 11.10 -1.42 -2.27
CA THR A 173 12.05 -1.32 -1.15
C THR A 173 13.28 -0.58 -1.64
N ALA A 174 13.61 0.54 -1.01
CA ALA A 174 14.79 1.33 -1.38
C ALA A 174 15.65 1.69 -0.18
N HIS A 175 16.96 1.68 -0.42
CA HIS A 175 17.97 2.24 0.46
C HIS A 175 18.69 3.38 -0.28
N ALA A 176 18.61 4.58 0.28
CA ALA A 176 19.17 5.78 -0.32
C ALA A 176 19.75 6.71 0.73
N PHE A 177 20.77 7.48 0.38
CA PHE A 177 21.47 8.37 1.30
C PHE A 177 21.51 9.81 0.79
N LYS A 178 21.55 10.74 1.74
CA LYS A 178 21.69 12.17 1.47
C LYS A 178 23.17 12.49 1.20
N ARG A 179 23.39 13.30 0.17
CA ARG A 179 24.73 13.85 -0.14
C ARG A 179 25.36 14.55 1.05
#